data_AF-A0A959UKS1-F1
#
_entry.id   AF-A0A959UKS1-F1
#
_cell.length_a   1.000
_cell.length_b   1.000
_cell.length_c   1.000
_cell.angle_alpha   90.00
_cell.angle_beta   90.00
_cell.angle_gamma   90.00
#
_symmetry.space_group_name_H-M   'P 1'
#
loop_
_entity.id
_entity.type
_entity.pdbx_description
1 polymer ?
#
loop_
_entity_poly.entity_id
_entity_poly.type
_entity_poly.pdbx_seq_one_letter_code
_entity_poly.pdbx_strand_id
1 'polypeptide(L)'
;MNTFFKTIVWRNDPDFIADLLKALRGIRVVHLTGVDFTVDMETFYTELTDKLGQIIPADEDAMTGSRSKESARWTDIRYDADQATYFRHSATQQPLHTDTAYTSYENDLNFFFCRTRADIGGATTFFDGEELYRILKKYEPELLDKIEHTIVTFDKGRTERKAKPILQMKDGVVWLNWNYFRVSEQNTPAAKTLCDRFHQFLEEKIVKGGLTTPVILAPGECVFFQDNHILHGRNAFFGDRALIKGALNFREAEVSGHQ
;
A
#
# COMPACT_ATOMS: atom_id res chain seq x y z
N MET A 1 -10.67 19.48 -5.65
CA MET A 1 -10.12 18.29 -4.97
C MET A 1 -9.71 17.33 -6.06
N ASN A 2 -8.44 16.93 -6.11
CA ASN A 2 -8.04 15.81 -6.95
C ASN A 2 -8.68 14.55 -6.37
N THR A 3 -9.44 13.81 -7.17
CA THR A 3 -10.03 12.56 -6.73
C THR A 3 -8.96 11.48 -6.76
N PHE A 4 -8.38 11.14 -5.61
CA PHE A 4 -7.32 10.11 -5.51
C PHE A 4 -7.87 8.67 -5.56
N PHE A 5 -9.19 8.49 -5.45
CA PHE A 5 -9.89 7.21 -5.41
C PHE A 5 -10.88 7.06 -6.57
N LYS A 6 -10.94 5.89 -7.20
CA LYS A 6 -11.94 5.59 -8.24
C LYS A 6 -12.38 4.14 -8.20
N THR A 7 -13.69 3.90 -8.28
CA THR A 7 -14.23 2.56 -8.55
C THR A 7 -14.35 2.33 -10.05
N ILE A 8 -13.92 1.16 -10.52
CA ILE A 8 -14.05 0.69 -11.89
C ILE A 8 -14.74 -0.67 -11.86
N VAL A 9 -15.78 -0.83 -12.66
CA VAL A 9 -16.45 -2.12 -12.85
C VAL A 9 -15.72 -2.87 -13.96
N TRP A 10 -15.38 -4.13 -13.71
CA TRP A 10 -14.80 -5.02 -14.72
C TRP A 10 -15.74 -5.17 -15.91
N ARG A 11 -15.15 -5.28 -17.11
CA ARG A 11 -15.87 -5.52 -18.35
C ARG A 11 -15.10 -6.52 -19.19
N ASN A 12 -15.83 -7.45 -19.82
CA ASN A 12 -15.27 -8.38 -20.79
C ASN A 12 -15.25 -7.75 -22.19
N ASP A 13 -14.40 -6.74 -22.37
CA ASP A 13 -14.22 -6.05 -23.65
C ASP A 13 -12.72 -5.80 -23.92
N PRO A 14 -12.31 -5.66 -25.19
CA PRO A 14 -10.90 -5.54 -25.55
C PRO A 14 -10.24 -4.24 -25.04
N ASP A 15 -11.02 -3.20 -24.74
CA ASP A 15 -10.50 -1.89 -24.32
C ASP A 15 -10.29 -1.81 -22.80
N PHE A 16 -10.86 -2.74 -22.03
CA PHE A 16 -10.84 -2.72 -20.57
C PHE A 16 -9.43 -2.60 -19.97
N ILE A 17 -8.45 -3.34 -20.52
CA ILE A 17 -7.07 -3.30 -20.03
C ILE A 17 -6.44 -1.92 -20.22
N ALA A 18 -6.68 -1.29 -21.38
CA ALA A 18 -6.16 0.05 -21.67
C ALA A 18 -6.83 1.11 -20.78
N ASP A 19 -8.15 1.01 -20.58
CA ASP A 19 -8.91 1.88 -19.68
C ASP A 19 -8.45 1.75 -18.22
N LEU A 20 -8.22 0.52 -17.76
CA LEU A 20 -7.72 0.25 -16.42
C LEU A 20 -6.30 0.79 -16.24
N LEU A 21 -5.39 0.55 -17.19
CA LEU A 21 -4.03 1.11 -17.15
C LEU A 21 -4.02 2.63 -17.09
N LYS A 22 -4.85 3.28 -17.90
CA LYS A 22 -5.00 4.74 -17.88
C LYS A 22 -5.46 5.23 -16.51
N ALA A 23 -6.43 4.55 -15.89
CA ALA A 23 -6.88 4.89 -14.56
C ALA A 23 -5.79 4.67 -13.50
N LEU A 24 -5.11 3.52 -13.53
CA LEU A 24 -4.05 3.17 -12.58
C LEU A 24 -2.85 4.11 -12.61
N ARG A 25 -2.54 4.71 -13.78
CA ARG A 25 -1.48 5.72 -13.91
C ARG A 25 -1.90 7.09 -13.38
N GLY A 26 -3.19 7.44 -13.48
CA GLY A 26 -3.70 8.76 -13.12
C GLY A 26 -4.36 8.85 -11.74
N ILE A 27 -4.75 7.73 -11.15
CA ILE A 27 -5.50 7.66 -9.88
C ILE A 27 -4.70 6.82 -8.88
N ARG A 28 -4.55 7.34 -7.66
CA ARG A 28 -3.71 6.72 -6.62
C ARG A 28 -4.30 5.43 -6.06
N VAL A 29 -5.62 5.31 -6.02
CA VAL A 29 -6.35 4.13 -5.53
C VAL A 29 -7.49 3.77 -6.51
N VAL A 30 -7.47 2.56 -7.05
CA VAL A 30 -8.52 2.05 -7.95
C VAL A 30 -9.13 0.80 -7.34
N HIS A 31 -10.43 0.84 -7.07
CA HIS A 31 -11.23 -0.31 -6.62
C HIS A 31 -11.90 -0.97 -7.82
N LEU A 32 -11.45 -2.17 -8.17
CA LEU A 32 -12.01 -3.02 -9.22
C LEU A 32 -13.13 -3.89 -8.65
N THR A 33 -14.33 -3.75 -9.20
CA THR A 33 -15.55 -4.48 -8.80
C THR A 33 -16.16 -5.25 -9.97
N GLY A 34 -17.15 -6.09 -9.68
CA GLY A 34 -17.93 -6.78 -10.72
C GLY A 34 -17.15 -7.85 -11.50
N VAL A 35 -16.05 -8.35 -10.93
CA VAL A 35 -15.27 -9.45 -11.51
C VAL A 35 -16.12 -10.72 -11.55
N ASP A 36 -16.08 -11.43 -12.67
CA ASP A 36 -16.81 -12.67 -12.84
C ASP A 36 -16.20 -13.81 -12.00
N PHE A 37 -16.99 -14.35 -11.09
CA PHE A 37 -16.64 -15.42 -10.15
C PHE A 37 -16.64 -16.82 -10.75
N THR A 38 -17.04 -16.96 -12.01
CA THR A 38 -17.05 -18.26 -12.68
C THR A 38 -15.66 -18.73 -13.07
N VAL A 39 -14.68 -17.82 -13.10
CA VAL A 39 -13.26 -18.12 -13.34
C VAL A 39 -12.53 -18.23 -11.99
N ASP A 40 -11.54 -19.13 -11.93
CA ASP A 40 -10.62 -19.18 -10.80
C ASP A 40 -9.97 -17.81 -10.57
N MET A 41 -10.14 -17.25 -9.37
CA MET A 41 -9.69 -15.89 -9.05
C MET A 41 -8.18 -15.72 -9.19
N GLU A 42 -7.40 -16.73 -8.82
CA GLU A 42 -5.94 -16.67 -8.94
C GLU A 42 -5.51 -16.60 -10.41
N THR A 43 -6.13 -17.42 -11.26
CA THR A 43 -5.92 -17.42 -12.71
C THR A 43 -6.30 -16.06 -13.30
N PHE A 44 -7.50 -15.56 -12.99
CA PHE A 44 -7.97 -14.26 -13.47
C PHE A 44 -7.00 -13.13 -13.10
N TYR A 45 -6.61 -13.03 -11.82
CA TYR A 45 -5.70 -11.96 -11.37
C TYR A 45 -4.27 -12.14 -11.88
N THR A 46 -3.82 -13.37 -12.12
CA THR A 46 -2.54 -13.64 -12.77
C THR A 46 -2.54 -13.08 -14.19
N GLU A 47 -3.52 -13.44 -15.01
CA GLU A 47 -3.62 -12.96 -16.39
C GLU A 47 -3.83 -11.44 -16.47
N LEU A 48 -4.69 -10.89 -15.60
CA LEU A 48 -4.93 -9.45 -15.54
C LEU A 48 -3.61 -8.71 -15.25
N THR A 49 -2.89 -9.12 -14.21
CA THR A 49 -1.69 -8.41 -13.78
C THR A 49 -0.52 -8.60 -14.73
N ASP A 50 -0.41 -9.74 -15.41
CA ASP A 50 0.57 -9.96 -16.49
C ASP A 50 0.35 -9.00 -17.68
N LYS A 51 -0.92 -8.63 -17.95
CA LYS A 51 -1.27 -7.63 -18.96
C LYS A 51 -1.01 -6.20 -18.49
N LEU A 52 -1.14 -5.93 -17.19
CA LEU A 52 -0.92 -4.60 -16.61
C LEU A 52 0.58 -4.24 -16.47
N GLY A 53 1.43 -5.23 -16.18
CA GLY A 53 2.78 -4.93 -15.74
C GLY A 53 3.70 -6.14 -15.63
N GLN A 54 4.88 -5.88 -15.07
CA GLN A 54 5.79 -6.92 -14.58
C GLN A 54 5.56 -7.10 -13.09
N ILE A 55 5.16 -8.32 -12.67
CA ILE A 55 5.05 -8.63 -11.25
C ILE A 55 6.40 -8.57 -10.57
N ILE A 56 6.37 -7.97 -9.39
CA ILE A 56 7.46 -7.96 -8.44
C ILE A 56 7.10 -9.04 -7.40
N PRO A 57 7.88 -10.14 -7.31
CA PRO A 57 7.66 -11.15 -6.30
C PRO A 57 7.62 -10.51 -4.91
N ALA A 58 6.56 -10.80 -4.15
CA ALA A 58 6.21 -10.05 -2.95
C ALA A 58 6.47 -10.84 -1.65
N ASP A 59 6.71 -12.16 -1.73
CA ASP A 59 6.96 -12.95 -0.53
C ASP A 59 8.38 -12.73 0.01
N GLU A 60 8.43 -12.34 1.28
CA GLU A 60 9.66 -11.98 1.99
C GLU A 60 9.89 -12.99 3.11
N ASP A 61 11.13 -13.49 3.20
CA ASP A 61 11.53 -14.33 4.33
C ASP A 61 11.49 -13.51 5.63
N ALA A 62 10.80 -14.04 6.64
CA ALA A 62 10.54 -13.32 7.89
C ALA A 62 11.81 -13.01 8.70
N MET A 63 12.87 -13.80 8.54
CA MET A 63 14.12 -13.68 9.31
C MET A 63 15.12 -12.71 8.66
N THR A 64 15.21 -12.77 7.33
CA THR A 64 16.21 -12.03 6.55
C THR A 64 15.63 -10.75 5.98
N GLY A 65 14.32 -10.69 5.73
CA GLY A 65 13.65 -9.63 4.98
C GLY A 65 13.84 -9.75 3.47
N SER A 66 14.72 -10.67 3.02
CA SER A 66 15.02 -10.87 1.61
C SER A 66 13.89 -11.61 0.91
N ARG A 67 13.64 -11.25 -0.35
CA ARG A 67 12.80 -12.04 -1.24
C ARG A 67 13.56 -13.30 -1.64
N SER A 68 12.99 -14.48 -1.42
CA SER A 68 13.61 -15.71 -1.92
C SER A 68 13.52 -15.73 -3.45
N LYS A 69 14.50 -16.33 -4.14
CA LYS A 69 14.43 -16.53 -5.62
C LYS A 69 13.31 -17.51 -6.03
N GLU A 70 12.74 -18.20 -5.05
CA GLU A 70 11.59 -19.11 -5.13
C GLU A 70 10.31 -18.45 -4.60
N SER A 71 10.33 -17.13 -4.36
CA SER A 71 9.23 -16.41 -3.71
C SER A 71 7.93 -16.55 -4.49
N ALA A 72 6.87 -16.84 -3.75
CA ALA A 72 5.53 -16.88 -4.32
C ALA A 72 5.22 -15.55 -5.01
N ARG A 73 4.58 -15.64 -6.19
CA ARG A 73 4.08 -14.49 -6.96
C ARG A 73 3.29 -13.52 -6.08
N TRP A 74 2.59 -14.08 -5.11
CA TRP A 74 1.71 -13.38 -4.19
C TRP A 74 2.07 -13.63 -2.74
N THR A 75 1.67 -12.69 -1.88
CA THR A 75 1.69 -12.86 -0.43
C THR A 75 0.28 -13.12 0.08
N ASP A 76 0.15 -14.12 0.94
CA ASP A 76 -1.10 -14.40 1.64
C ASP A 76 -1.26 -13.53 2.88
N ILE A 77 -2.37 -12.80 2.96
CA ILE A 77 -2.76 -11.97 4.10
C ILE A 77 -4.07 -12.53 4.65
N ARG A 78 -3.96 -13.50 5.56
CA ARG A 78 -5.10 -14.15 6.19
C ARG A 78 -5.03 -14.09 7.71
N TYR A 79 -6.19 -13.97 8.35
CA TYR A 79 -6.30 -14.14 9.79
C TYR A 79 -5.80 -15.53 10.20
N ASP A 80 -4.94 -15.57 11.22
CA ASP A 80 -4.44 -16.77 11.86
C ASP A 80 -4.14 -16.43 13.32
N ALA A 81 -4.94 -16.98 14.24
CA ALA A 81 -4.84 -16.69 15.66
C ALA A 81 -3.46 -17.08 16.24
N ASP A 82 -2.86 -18.15 15.74
CA ASP A 82 -1.55 -18.65 16.21
C ASP A 82 -0.40 -17.77 15.73
N GLN A 83 -0.62 -16.96 14.68
CA GLN A 83 0.36 -16.04 14.10
C GLN A 83 -0.02 -14.56 14.30
N ALA A 84 -0.98 -14.26 15.18
CA ALA A 84 -1.56 -12.92 15.35
C ALA A 84 -0.59 -11.85 15.88
N THR A 85 0.66 -12.20 16.20
CA THR A 85 1.76 -11.27 16.48
C THR A 85 2.17 -10.47 15.23
N TYR A 86 1.90 -10.97 14.03
CA TYR A 86 2.13 -10.26 12.77
C TYR A 86 0.84 -9.61 12.26
N PHE A 87 0.89 -8.35 11.85
CA PHE A 87 -0.29 -7.62 11.34
C PHE A 87 -1.02 -8.33 10.20
N ARG A 88 -0.30 -9.06 9.34
CA ARG A 88 -0.89 -9.81 8.23
C ARG A 88 -1.78 -10.99 8.68
N HIS A 89 -1.58 -11.45 9.92
CA HIS A 89 -2.31 -12.55 10.56
C HIS A 89 -3.20 -12.12 11.74
N SER A 90 -3.06 -10.88 12.20
CA SER A 90 -3.84 -10.31 13.30
C SER A 90 -5.22 -9.81 12.87
N ALA A 91 -6.21 -9.87 13.76
CA ALA A 91 -7.52 -9.22 13.62
C ALA A 91 -7.55 -7.75 14.09
N THR A 92 -6.44 -7.25 14.65
CA THR A 92 -6.31 -5.88 15.16
C THR A 92 -6.22 -4.85 14.03
N GLN A 93 -6.35 -3.56 14.37
CA GLN A 93 -6.10 -2.48 13.41
C GLN A 93 -4.63 -2.51 12.97
N GLN A 94 -4.38 -2.36 11.66
CA GLN A 94 -3.06 -2.06 11.13
C GLN A 94 -2.98 -0.55 10.86
N PRO A 95 -2.07 0.18 11.53
CA PRO A 95 -1.90 1.62 11.32
C PRO A 95 -1.56 2.02 9.89
N LEU A 96 -1.74 3.31 9.59
CA LEU A 96 -1.38 3.91 8.31
C LEU A 96 0.14 3.77 8.04
N HIS A 97 0.49 3.21 6.89
CA HIS A 97 1.86 2.93 6.45
C HIS A 97 1.97 2.90 4.92
N THR A 98 3.20 2.87 4.43
CA THR A 98 3.61 2.35 3.12
C THR A 98 4.31 1.01 3.32
N ASP A 99 4.14 0.09 2.39
CA ASP A 99 4.70 -1.26 2.47
C ASP A 99 6.22 -1.26 2.20
N THR A 100 6.68 -0.40 1.30
CA THR A 100 8.08 -0.33 0.81
C THR A 100 8.99 0.60 1.63
N ALA A 101 8.57 0.99 2.84
CA ALA A 101 9.29 1.96 3.67
C ALA A 101 10.71 1.53 4.04
N TYR A 102 11.00 0.23 4.04
CA TYR A 102 12.29 -0.37 4.40
C TYR A 102 13.00 -1.07 3.23
N THR A 103 12.39 -1.12 2.05
CA THR A 103 12.88 -1.91 0.92
C THR A 103 13.88 -1.14 0.06
N SER A 104 14.87 -1.84 -0.48
CA SER A 104 15.84 -1.29 -1.44
C SER A 104 15.26 -1.03 -2.84
N TYR A 105 14.08 -1.57 -3.14
CA TYR A 105 13.36 -1.41 -4.39
C TYR A 105 12.10 -0.58 -4.21
N GLU A 106 11.61 -0.02 -5.32
CA GLU A 106 10.32 0.65 -5.41
C GLU A 106 9.41 -0.16 -6.34
N ASN A 107 8.11 0.06 -6.23
CA ASN A 107 7.13 -0.46 -7.16
C ASN A 107 6.10 0.60 -7.55
N ASP A 108 5.55 0.50 -8.76
CA ASP A 108 4.53 1.45 -9.21
C ASP A 108 3.18 1.21 -8.52
N LEU A 109 2.83 -0.06 -8.30
CA LEU A 109 1.54 -0.45 -7.77
C LEU A 109 1.64 -1.62 -6.80
N ASN A 110 0.91 -1.51 -5.70
CA ASN A 110 0.47 -2.64 -4.89
C ASN A 110 -0.98 -2.94 -5.20
N PHE A 111 -1.40 -4.16 -4.89
CA PHE A 111 -2.81 -4.47 -4.91
C PHE A 111 -3.18 -5.58 -3.93
N PHE A 112 -4.47 -5.59 -3.58
CA PHE A 112 -5.09 -6.66 -2.81
C PHE A 112 -6.33 -7.15 -3.52
N PHE A 113 -6.45 -8.46 -3.77
CA PHE A 113 -7.74 -9.06 -4.11
C PHE A 113 -8.27 -9.93 -2.97
N CYS A 114 -9.59 -9.93 -2.80
CA CYS A 114 -10.23 -10.60 -1.68
C CYS A 114 -10.58 -12.05 -2.01
N ARG A 115 -10.18 -12.98 -1.15
CA ARG A 115 -10.70 -14.36 -1.13
C ARG A 115 -11.86 -14.49 -0.16
N THR A 116 -11.65 -13.99 1.06
CA THR A 116 -12.63 -14.04 2.14
C THR A 116 -12.72 -12.68 2.79
N ARG A 117 -13.93 -12.14 2.86
CA ARG A 117 -14.23 -10.89 3.58
C ARG A 117 -14.54 -11.20 5.03
N ALA A 118 -14.07 -10.33 5.94
CA ALA A 118 -14.49 -10.36 7.34
C ALA A 118 -16.01 -10.18 7.49
N ASP A 119 -16.55 -10.70 8.58
CA ASP A 119 -17.97 -10.54 8.91
C ASP A 119 -18.27 -9.08 9.29
N ILE A 120 -17.40 -8.48 10.10
CA ILE A 120 -17.51 -7.10 10.57
C ILE A 120 -16.13 -6.44 10.53
N GLY A 121 -16.05 -5.23 10.00
CA GLY A 121 -14.82 -4.45 9.93
C GLY A 121 -13.87 -4.89 8.81
N GLY A 122 -12.57 -4.68 9.00
CA GLY A 122 -11.53 -5.21 8.09
C GLY A 122 -11.41 -4.50 6.74
N ALA A 123 -12.03 -3.33 6.61
CA ALA A 123 -11.83 -2.44 5.47
C ALA A 123 -10.34 -2.08 5.36
N THR A 124 -9.82 -2.10 4.14
CA THR A 124 -8.54 -1.46 3.84
C THR A 124 -8.79 0.05 3.83
N THR A 125 -8.02 0.82 4.59
CA THR A 125 -8.19 2.27 4.68
C THR A 125 -7.10 2.97 3.89
N PHE A 126 -7.43 4.11 3.28
CA PHE A 126 -6.48 4.92 2.53
C PHE A 126 -6.52 6.38 2.98
N PHE A 127 -5.37 7.04 2.93
CA PHE A 127 -5.25 8.48 3.12
C PHE A 127 -4.28 9.06 2.09
N ASP A 128 -4.72 10.12 1.40
CA ASP A 128 -3.99 10.70 0.29
C ASP A 128 -2.79 11.52 0.76
N GLY A 129 -1.63 11.35 0.10
CA GLY A 129 -0.40 12.05 0.43
C GLY A 129 -0.47 13.55 0.15
N GLU A 130 -1.15 13.97 -0.91
CA GLU A 130 -1.34 15.41 -1.21
C GLU A 130 -2.22 16.09 -0.14
N GLU A 131 -3.28 15.39 0.29
CA GLU A 131 -4.12 15.85 1.40
C GLU A 131 -3.36 15.91 2.73
N LEU A 132 -2.54 14.89 3.04
CA LEU A 132 -1.65 14.91 4.21
C LEU A 132 -0.74 16.14 4.20
N TYR A 133 -0.05 16.38 3.08
CA TYR A 133 0.81 17.54 2.90
C TYR A 133 0.05 18.84 3.11
N ARG A 134 -1.16 18.96 2.54
CA ARG A 134 -2.01 20.16 2.69
C ARG A 134 -2.39 20.41 4.15
N ILE A 135 -2.75 19.37 4.90
CA ILE A 135 -3.09 19.48 6.32
C ILE A 135 -1.86 19.89 7.14
N LEU A 136 -0.74 19.18 6.97
CA LEU A 136 0.50 19.47 7.69
C LEU A 136 0.99 20.89 7.41
N LYS A 137 1.02 21.31 6.14
CA LYS A 137 1.44 22.66 5.74
C LYS A 137 0.61 23.75 6.40
N LYS A 138 -0.69 23.53 6.57
CA LYS A 138 -1.60 24.54 7.10
C LYS A 138 -1.66 24.54 8.63
N TYR A 139 -1.61 23.37 9.26
CA TYR A 139 -1.95 23.22 10.68
C TYR A 139 -0.79 22.73 11.55
N GLU A 140 0.21 22.07 10.96
CA GLU A 140 1.37 21.51 11.66
C GLU A 140 2.69 21.80 10.90
N PRO A 141 2.98 23.07 10.52
CA PRO A 141 4.11 23.39 9.63
C PRO A 141 5.47 22.99 10.22
N GLU A 142 5.64 23.02 11.54
CA GLU A 142 6.86 22.54 12.20
C GLU A 142 7.02 21.02 12.14
N LEU A 143 5.91 20.27 12.16
CA LEU A 143 5.97 18.82 11.96
C LEU A 143 6.33 18.53 10.52
N LEU A 144 5.71 19.25 9.56
CA LEU A 144 6.03 19.14 8.13
C LEU A 144 7.52 19.31 7.88
N ASP A 145 8.09 20.43 8.36
CA ASP A 145 9.50 20.73 8.20
C ASP A 145 10.40 19.59 8.72
N LYS A 146 10.09 19.05 9.90
CA LYS A 146 10.85 17.94 10.48
C LYS A 146 10.74 16.66 9.66
N ILE A 147 9.55 16.28 9.20
CA ILE A 147 9.36 15.04 8.44
C ILE A 147 9.94 15.10 7.02
N GLU A 148 10.11 16.30 6.46
CA GLU A 148 10.74 16.54 5.16
C GLU A 148 12.27 16.53 5.21
N HIS A 149 12.86 16.96 6.33
CA HIS A 149 14.30 17.18 6.43
C HIS A 149 15.04 16.20 7.35
N THR A 150 14.33 15.46 8.22
CA THR A 150 14.97 14.46 9.09
C THR A 150 15.07 13.12 8.38
N ILE A 151 16.29 12.62 8.18
CA ILE A 151 16.50 11.25 7.68
C ILE A 151 16.11 10.25 8.78
N VAL A 152 15.20 9.33 8.43
CA VAL A 152 14.78 8.22 9.27
C VAL A 152 15.18 6.92 8.59
N THR A 153 15.80 6.03 9.35
CA THR A 153 16.11 4.67 8.88
C THR A 153 14.96 3.73 9.21
N PHE A 154 14.47 3.00 8.22
CA PHE A 154 13.53 1.91 8.39
C PHE A 154 14.21 0.59 8.04
N ASP A 155 13.99 -0.45 8.84
CA ASP A 155 14.56 -1.77 8.60
C ASP A 155 13.59 -2.94 8.82
N LYS A 156 13.88 -4.06 8.17
CA LYS A 156 13.22 -5.34 8.37
C LYS A 156 14.21 -6.48 8.25
N GLY A 157 14.22 -7.36 9.24
CA GLY A 157 15.15 -8.48 9.28
C GLY A 157 16.60 -8.00 9.35
N ARG A 158 17.52 -8.71 8.70
CA ARG A 158 18.95 -8.42 8.75
C ARG A 158 19.46 -7.60 7.55
N THR A 159 18.71 -7.56 6.45
CA THR A 159 19.24 -7.10 5.15
C THR A 159 18.51 -5.91 4.57
N GLU A 160 17.18 -5.80 4.76
CA GLU A 160 16.42 -4.68 4.18
C GLU A 160 16.50 -3.46 5.10
N ARG A 161 16.98 -2.37 4.51
CA ARG A 161 17.16 -1.09 5.18
C ARG A 161 17.03 0.04 4.18
N LYS A 162 16.31 1.09 4.56
CA LYS A 162 16.12 2.31 3.76
C LYS A 162 16.21 3.54 4.66
N ALA A 163 17.04 4.50 4.30
CA ALA A 163 17.20 5.76 5.03
C ALA A 163 16.75 6.92 4.15
N LYS A 164 15.60 7.52 4.47
CA LYS A 164 14.98 8.64 3.73
C LYS A 164 14.18 9.52 4.70
N PRO A 165 13.83 10.76 4.32
CA PRO A 165 12.77 11.48 5.00
C PRO A 165 11.44 10.72 4.92
N ILE A 166 10.53 11.02 5.86
CA ILE A 166 9.19 10.41 5.89
C ILE A 166 8.34 10.92 4.73
N LEU A 167 8.49 12.19 4.36
CA LEU A 167 7.79 12.83 3.26
C LEU A 167 8.79 13.58 2.37
N GLN A 168 8.64 13.50 1.05
CA GLN A 168 9.39 14.30 0.09
C GLN A 168 8.46 14.87 -0.97
N MET A 169 8.67 16.13 -1.34
CA MET A 169 8.06 16.71 -2.53
C MET A 169 9.02 16.53 -3.72
N LYS A 170 8.59 15.85 -4.78
CA LYS A 170 9.37 15.67 -6.02
C LYS A 170 8.50 16.06 -7.21
N ASP A 171 8.93 17.05 -7.99
CA ASP A 171 8.21 17.54 -9.17
C ASP A 171 6.73 17.89 -8.89
N GLY A 172 6.47 18.46 -7.70
CA GLY A 172 5.13 18.81 -7.25
C GLY A 172 4.28 17.64 -6.75
N VAL A 173 4.85 16.44 -6.65
CA VAL A 173 4.18 15.21 -6.18
C VAL A 173 4.71 14.81 -4.81
N VAL A 174 3.81 14.43 -3.91
CA VAL A 174 4.16 13.90 -2.59
C VAL A 174 4.62 12.45 -2.70
N TRP A 175 5.77 12.16 -2.09
CA TRP A 175 6.34 10.83 -1.91
C TRP A 175 6.43 10.52 -0.42
N LEU A 176 5.98 9.35 -0.02
CA LEU A 176 5.91 8.90 1.37
C LEU A 176 6.82 7.70 1.60
N ASN A 177 7.48 7.66 2.75
CA ASN A 177 8.27 6.54 3.19
C ASN A 177 8.03 6.33 4.69
N TRP A 178 6.98 5.60 5.02
CA TRP A 178 6.50 5.55 6.39
C TRP A 178 6.01 4.18 6.81
N ASN A 179 6.62 3.59 7.83
CA ASN A 179 6.04 2.46 8.54
C ASN A 179 6.54 2.47 9.99
N TYR A 180 5.66 2.82 10.93
CA TYR A 180 6.01 3.02 12.34
C TYR A 180 6.69 1.78 12.95
N PHE A 181 6.19 0.59 12.65
CA PHE A 181 6.74 -0.68 13.16
C PHE A 181 8.01 -1.14 12.43
N ARG A 182 8.53 -0.31 11.53
CA ARG A 182 9.80 -0.54 10.82
C ARG A 182 10.81 0.54 11.11
N VAL A 183 10.52 1.50 12.00
CA VAL A 183 11.50 2.49 12.45
C VAL A 183 12.64 1.76 13.15
N SER A 184 13.85 1.91 12.63
CA SER A 184 15.03 1.24 13.17
C SER A 184 15.35 1.71 14.58
N GLU A 185 15.71 0.77 15.47
CA GLU A 185 16.19 1.08 16.82
C GLU A 185 17.47 1.92 16.81
N GLN A 186 18.26 1.82 15.73
CA GLN A 186 19.53 2.53 15.54
C GLN A 186 19.35 4.01 15.19
N ASN A 187 18.13 4.48 14.95
CA ASN A 187 17.86 5.90 14.76
C ASN A 187 18.26 6.72 16.00
N THR A 188 18.58 8.00 15.78
CA THR A 188 18.84 8.94 16.87
C THR A 188 17.59 9.10 17.77
N PRO A 189 17.75 9.47 19.05
CA PRO A 189 16.61 9.77 19.91
C PRO A 189 15.66 10.82 19.31
N ALA A 190 16.21 11.87 18.70
CA ALA A 190 15.42 12.92 18.05
C ALA A 190 14.57 12.39 16.88
N ALA A 191 15.14 11.50 16.04
CA ALA A 191 14.41 10.87 14.94
C ALA A 191 13.29 9.94 15.46
N LYS A 192 13.54 9.20 16.55
CA LYS A 192 12.51 8.36 17.19
C LYS A 192 11.37 9.20 17.76
N THR A 193 11.67 10.27 18.49
CA THR A 193 10.65 11.21 18.98
C THR A 193 9.84 11.85 17.84
N LEU A 194 10.47 12.15 16.70
CA LEU A 194 9.76 12.62 15.51
C LEU A 194 8.80 11.54 14.97
N CYS A 195 9.24 10.29 14.87
CA CYS A 195 8.41 9.17 14.43
C CYS A 195 7.21 8.97 15.36
N ASP A 196 7.41 9.03 16.68
CA ASP A 196 6.32 8.91 17.66
C ASP A 196 5.31 10.05 17.50
N ARG A 197 5.77 11.29 17.35
CA ARG A 197 4.90 12.46 17.12
C ARG A 197 4.11 12.31 15.81
N PHE A 198 4.75 11.87 14.74
CA PHE A 198 4.08 11.69 13.45
C PHE A 198 3.08 10.54 13.50
N HIS A 199 3.42 9.43 14.14
CA HIS A 199 2.49 8.31 14.36
C HIS A 199 1.27 8.75 15.16
N GLN A 200 1.47 9.47 16.27
CA GLN A 200 0.38 10.00 17.08
C GLN A 200 -0.48 10.99 16.30
N PHE A 201 0.11 11.84 15.45
CA PHE A 201 -0.65 12.72 14.56
C PHE A 201 -1.55 11.92 13.62
N LEU A 202 -1.03 10.87 12.98
CA LEU A 202 -1.83 10.00 12.11
C LEU A 202 -2.97 9.33 12.89
N GLU A 203 -2.70 8.72 14.03
CA GLU A 203 -3.73 8.01 14.81
C GLU A 203 -4.80 8.97 15.37
N GLU A 204 -4.40 10.10 15.96
CA GLU A 204 -5.33 11.01 16.63
C GLU A 204 -6.08 11.94 15.68
N LYS A 205 -5.40 12.47 14.65
CA LYS A 205 -5.98 13.50 13.77
C LYS A 205 -6.55 12.92 12.48
N ILE A 206 -5.94 11.86 11.94
CA ILE A 206 -6.35 11.29 10.66
C ILE A 206 -7.30 10.10 10.89
N VAL A 207 -6.86 9.09 11.64
CA VAL A 207 -7.63 7.85 11.85
C VAL A 207 -8.83 8.11 12.76
N LYS A 208 -8.63 8.56 14.00
CA LYS A 208 -9.74 8.88 14.93
C LYS A 208 -10.59 10.06 14.47
N GLY A 209 -10.01 10.96 13.65
CA GLY A 209 -10.75 12.03 12.99
C GLY A 209 -11.68 11.56 11.88
N GLY A 210 -11.62 10.28 11.48
CA GLY A 210 -12.46 9.70 10.43
C GLY A 210 -12.09 10.19 9.02
N LEU A 211 -10.84 10.64 8.81
CA LEU A 211 -10.40 11.24 7.55
C LEU A 211 -9.94 10.21 6.51
N THR A 212 -9.80 8.94 6.90
CA THR A 212 -9.43 7.87 5.97
C THR A 212 -10.60 7.45 5.08
N THR A 213 -10.32 7.06 3.85
CA THR A 213 -11.31 6.45 2.93
C THR A 213 -11.27 4.93 3.08
N PRO A 214 -12.33 4.29 3.62
CA PRO A 214 -12.40 2.85 3.73
C PRO A 214 -12.83 2.19 2.42
N VAL A 215 -12.22 1.06 2.11
CA VAL A 215 -12.55 0.18 0.98
C VAL A 215 -12.81 -1.22 1.52
N ILE A 216 -14.07 -1.65 1.44
CA ILE A 216 -14.46 -3.02 1.77
C ILE A 216 -14.50 -3.80 0.48
N LEU A 217 -13.68 -4.85 0.39
CA LEU A 217 -13.66 -5.75 -0.76
C LEU A 217 -14.64 -6.89 -0.50
N ALA A 218 -15.59 -7.09 -1.42
CA ALA A 218 -16.24 -8.39 -1.52
C ALA A 218 -15.22 -9.43 -2.06
N PRO A 219 -15.43 -10.74 -1.83
CA PRO A 219 -14.66 -11.77 -2.54
C PRO A 219 -14.56 -11.43 -4.03
N GLY A 220 -13.42 -11.70 -4.65
CA GLY A 220 -13.09 -11.41 -6.05
C GLY A 220 -12.90 -9.95 -6.42
N GLU A 221 -13.25 -8.98 -5.57
CA GLU A 221 -12.89 -7.58 -5.80
C GLU A 221 -11.42 -7.32 -5.48
N CYS A 222 -10.87 -6.29 -6.11
CA CYS A 222 -9.49 -5.88 -5.93
C CYS A 222 -9.35 -4.38 -5.70
N VAL A 223 -8.38 -3.98 -4.88
CA VAL A 223 -7.92 -2.60 -4.83
C VAL A 223 -6.47 -2.53 -5.29
N PHE A 224 -6.19 -1.65 -6.24
CA PHE A 224 -4.87 -1.26 -6.68
C PHE A 224 -4.52 0.09 -6.08
N PHE A 225 -3.27 0.30 -5.68
CA PHE A 225 -2.84 1.57 -5.12
C PHE A 225 -1.35 1.83 -5.30
N GLN A 226 -1.01 3.11 -5.43
CA GLN A 226 0.37 3.55 -5.58
C GLN A 226 0.99 3.83 -4.20
N ASP A 227 1.59 2.79 -3.60
CA ASP A 227 2.08 2.74 -2.21
C ASP A 227 2.86 3.99 -1.77
N ASN A 228 3.75 4.51 -2.61
CA ASN A 228 4.60 5.65 -2.28
C ASN A 228 3.89 7.02 -2.31
N HIS A 229 2.61 7.08 -2.69
CA HIS A 229 1.83 8.32 -2.80
C HIS A 229 0.64 8.39 -1.84
N ILE A 230 0.32 7.27 -1.17
CA ILE A 230 -0.78 7.18 -0.21
C ILE A 230 -0.28 6.54 1.08
N LEU A 231 -1.03 6.68 2.15
CA LEU A 231 -0.90 5.80 3.31
C LEU A 231 -2.07 4.83 3.30
N HIS A 232 -1.81 3.54 3.48
CA HIS A 232 -2.87 2.56 3.68
C HIS A 232 -2.79 1.90 5.05
N GLY A 233 -3.92 1.39 5.51
CA GLY A 233 -4.06 0.67 6.76
C GLY A 233 -5.21 -0.31 6.69
N ARG A 234 -5.62 -0.82 7.85
CA ARG A 234 -6.77 -1.71 7.96
C ARG A 234 -7.48 -1.50 9.28
N ASN A 235 -8.81 -1.38 9.26
CA ASN A 235 -9.58 -1.43 10.49
C ASN A 235 -9.45 -2.81 11.18
N ALA A 236 -9.67 -2.83 12.49
CA ALA A 236 -9.88 -4.10 13.19
C ALA A 236 -11.10 -4.84 12.62
N PHE A 237 -11.15 -6.15 12.83
CA PHE A 237 -12.24 -6.97 12.30
C PHE A 237 -12.60 -8.15 13.20
N PHE A 238 -13.75 -8.75 12.90
CA PHE A 238 -14.25 -9.99 13.49
C PHE A 238 -14.52 -11.01 12.37
N GLY A 239 -14.27 -12.29 12.68
CA GLY A 239 -14.39 -13.39 11.73
C GLY A 239 -13.14 -13.60 10.88
N ASP A 240 -13.27 -14.45 9.85
CA ASP A 240 -12.18 -14.78 8.95
C ASP A 240 -11.99 -13.71 7.87
N ARG A 241 -10.74 -13.48 7.48
CA ARG A 241 -10.40 -12.55 6.39
C ARG A 241 -9.19 -13.07 5.66
N ALA A 242 -9.25 -13.08 4.34
CA ALA A 242 -8.15 -13.48 3.47
C ALA A 242 -8.08 -12.57 2.24
N LEU A 243 -6.95 -11.88 2.09
CA LEU A 243 -6.57 -11.12 0.91
C LEU A 243 -5.29 -11.71 0.32
N ILE A 244 -5.14 -11.57 -0.99
CA ILE A 244 -3.90 -11.85 -1.68
C ILE A 244 -3.28 -10.53 -2.11
N LYS A 245 -2.03 -10.34 -1.73
CA LYS A 245 -1.24 -9.16 -2.06
C LYS A 245 -0.28 -9.45 -3.20
N GLY A 246 -0.18 -8.49 -4.11
CA GLY A 246 0.87 -8.42 -5.13
C GLY A 246 1.41 -7.02 -5.30
N ALA A 247 2.54 -6.92 -5.99
CA ALA A 247 3.14 -5.67 -6.44
C ALA A 247 3.58 -5.79 -7.89
N LEU A 248 3.55 -4.68 -8.64
CA LEU A 248 3.97 -4.66 -10.03
C LEU A 248 4.57 -3.30 -10.43
N ASN A 249 5.38 -3.33 -11.47
CA ASN A 249 5.75 -2.15 -12.24
C ASN A 249 4.97 -2.14 -13.54
N PHE A 250 4.51 -0.98 -13.98
CA PHE A 250 3.91 -0.84 -15.29
C PHE A 250 4.94 -1.27 -16.34
N ARG A 251 4.48 -1.94 -17.40
CA ARG A 251 5.34 -2.07 -18.59
C ARG A 251 5.58 -0.66 -19.13
N GLU A 252 6.84 -0.35 -19.42
CA GLU A 252 7.16 0.82 -20.24
C GLU A 252 6.37 0.70 -21.55
N ALA A 253 5.78 1.79 -22.01
CA ALA A 253 5.21 1.78 -23.35
C ALA A 253 6.36 1.45 -24.31
N GLU A 254 6.19 0.44 -25.15
CA GLU A 254 7.12 0.21 -26.25
C GLU A 254 7.26 1.54 -26.98
N VAL A 255 8.43 2.17 -26.87
CA VAL A 255 8.77 3.31 -27.71
C VAL A 255 8.81 2.70 -29.10
N SER A 256 7.72 2.88 -29.85
CA SER A 256 7.63 2.46 -31.25
C SER A 256 8.76 3.17 -31.98
N GLY A 257 9.87 2.47 -32.16
CA GLY A 257 11.03 2.95 -32.88
C GLY A 257 10.61 3.24 -34.31
N HIS A 258 10.33 4.50 -34.61
CA HIS A 258 10.45 5.02 -35.95
C HIS A 258 11.94 5.29 -36.18
N GLN A 259 12.58 4.35 -36.87
CA GLN A 259 13.67 4.64 -37.80
C GLN A 259 13.38 3.88 -39.09
#